data_AF-A0AAQ4P7M6-F1
#
_entry.id   AF-A0AAQ4P7M6-F1
#
_cell.length_a   1.000
_cell.length_b   1.000
_cell.length_c   1.000
_cell.angle_alpha   90.00
_cell.angle_beta   90.00
_cell.angle_gamma   90.00
#
_symmetry.space_group_name_H-M   'P 1'
#
loop_
_entity.id
_entity.type
_entity.pdbx_description
1 polymer ?
#
loop_
_entity_poly.entity_id
_entity_poly.type
_entity_poly.pdbx_seq_one_letter_code
_entity_poly.pdbx_strand_id
1 'polypeptide(L)'
;MGHTLFGALGLFYVPQPVLTVSPSWTSPGDSVTLTCSVEPPSAGWRFFWYKAVPDMSSTYNYYTFKLLAGGTTGTEQDSYILHGQTHTAGYKCRAGRGDPVSYTQYSGVKFVWSGGVNPAASLTVSPHRLQHFSTESLSLICEGNSTEWRVMKVDEDGYVSSCSYWGEMTGSTCNTTRASSGVYWCESETQFSNAANITIHRGDVILVSPVRPVTEGHSVTLGCKLRTENLLYNVDFYKNNTLIPNPARGELLISAVTKSDEGFYKCRGRKSPQGLETS
;
A
#
# COMPACT_ATOMS: atom_id res chain seq x y z
N MET A 1 38.39 16.96 -53.49
CA MET A 1 38.66 16.12 -52.31
C MET A 1 38.15 16.86 -51.09
N GLY A 2 37.39 16.19 -50.23
CA GLY A 2 36.92 16.74 -48.95
C GLY A 2 35.40 16.76 -48.80
N HIS A 3 34.77 15.59 -48.65
CA HIS A 3 33.44 15.51 -48.02
C HIS A 3 33.65 15.34 -46.51
N THR A 4 33.35 16.40 -45.78
CA THR A 4 33.31 16.41 -44.32
C THR A 4 32.11 15.59 -43.85
N LEU A 5 32.36 14.47 -43.19
CA LEU A 5 31.33 13.65 -42.56
C LEU A 5 30.96 14.30 -41.22
N PHE A 6 29.85 15.04 -41.16
CA PHE A 6 29.29 15.47 -39.89
C PHE A 6 28.57 14.29 -39.23
N GLY A 7 29.29 13.55 -38.39
CA GLY A 7 28.68 12.60 -37.47
C GLY A 7 27.98 13.35 -36.34
N ALA A 8 26.65 13.36 -36.34
CA ALA A 8 25.89 13.85 -35.20
C ALA A 8 26.06 12.87 -34.02
N LEU A 9 26.71 13.33 -32.94
CA LEU A 9 26.70 12.67 -31.64
C LEU A 9 25.27 12.74 -31.07
N GLY A 10 24.44 11.77 -31.41
CA GLY A 10 23.12 11.61 -30.79
C GLY A 10 23.27 11.11 -29.36
N LEU A 11 22.70 11.83 -28.40
CA LEU A 11 22.54 11.35 -27.03
C LEU A 11 21.67 10.07 -27.06
N PHE A 12 22.24 8.93 -26.69
CA PHE A 12 21.49 7.68 -26.55
C PHE A 12 20.61 7.75 -25.29
N TYR A 13 19.38 8.24 -25.44
CA TYR A 13 18.39 8.20 -24.37
C TYR A 13 17.88 6.76 -24.20
N VAL A 14 18.11 6.17 -23.03
CA VAL A 14 17.53 4.88 -22.65
C VAL A 14 16.21 5.15 -21.93
N PRO A 15 15.06 4.78 -22.49
CA PRO A 15 13.77 5.10 -21.89
C PRO A 15 13.57 4.36 -20.56
N GLN A 16 12.79 4.96 -19.66
CA GLN A 16 12.35 4.33 -18.43
C GLN A 16 10.85 3.99 -18.55
N PRO A 17 10.48 2.69 -18.47
CA PRO A 17 9.09 2.28 -18.57
C PRO A 17 8.30 2.62 -17.30
N VAL A 18 6.99 2.78 -17.46
CA VAL A 18 6.04 2.99 -16.36
C VAL A 18 5.20 1.73 -16.18
N LEU A 19 5.35 1.12 -14.99
CA LEU A 19 4.54 -0.02 -14.55
C LEU A 19 3.28 0.48 -13.84
N THR A 20 2.14 -0.11 -14.18
CA THR A 20 0.86 0.07 -13.50
C THR A 20 0.26 -1.28 -13.13
N VAL A 21 -0.58 -1.29 -12.09
CA VAL A 21 -1.22 -2.52 -11.57
C VAL A 21 -2.70 -2.25 -11.34
N SER A 22 -3.55 -3.21 -11.73
CA SER A 22 -5.01 -3.10 -11.55
C SER A 22 -5.64 -4.47 -11.28
N PRO A 23 -6.39 -4.64 -10.16
CA PRO A 23 -6.50 -3.70 -9.03
C PRO A 23 -5.20 -3.64 -8.20
N SER A 24 -5.02 -2.57 -7.41
CA SER A 24 -3.88 -2.42 -6.50
C SER A 24 -4.09 -3.09 -5.14
N TRP A 25 -5.34 -3.32 -4.74
CA TRP A 25 -5.72 -4.07 -3.55
C TRP A 25 -6.47 -5.33 -3.99
N THR A 26 -6.08 -6.48 -3.44
CA THR A 26 -6.59 -7.78 -3.85
C THR A 26 -7.31 -8.49 -2.72
N SER A 27 -8.38 -9.18 -3.08
CA SER A 27 -9.02 -10.21 -2.27
C SER A 27 -8.56 -11.61 -2.72
N PRO A 28 -8.64 -12.62 -1.84
CA PRO A 28 -8.31 -13.99 -2.22
C PRO A 28 -9.12 -14.44 -3.44
N GLY A 29 -8.42 -14.87 -4.50
CA GLY A 29 -9.03 -15.32 -5.76
C GLY A 29 -9.08 -14.28 -6.87
N ASP A 30 -8.76 -13.01 -6.58
CA ASP A 30 -8.69 -11.97 -7.60
C ASP A 30 -7.50 -12.20 -8.56
N SER A 31 -7.69 -11.79 -9.82
CA SER A 31 -6.60 -11.66 -10.79
C SER A 31 -6.13 -10.21 -10.87
N VAL A 32 -4.82 -10.01 -10.99
CA VAL A 32 -4.24 -8.67 -11.16
C VAL A 32 -3.58 -8.55 -12.52
N THR A 33 -3.87 -7.46 -13.21
CA THR A 33 -3.19 -7.12 -14.46
C THR A 33 -2.06 -6.14 -14.18
N LEU A 34 -0.84 -6.54 -14.55
CA LEU A 34 0.31 -5.64 -14.64
C LEU A 34 0.36 -5.07 -16.07
N THR A 35 0.58 -3.77 -16.22
CA THR A 35 0.74 -3.14 -17.54
C THR A 35 2.01 -2.29 -17.56
N CYS A 36 2.86 -2.49 -18.55
CA CYS A 36 4.17 -1.83 -18.70
C CYS A 36 4.17 -0.96 -19.96
N SER A 37 4.28 0.35 -19.79
CA SER A 37 4.28 1.31 -20.89
C SER A 37 5.66 1.89 -21.12
N VAL A 38 6.05 2.08 -22.39
CA VAL A 38 7.31 2.72 -22.79
C VAL A 38 6.98 3.91 -23.67
N GLU A 39 7.49 5.09 -23.31
CA GLU A 39 7.31 6.31 -24.11
C GLU A 39 8.61 6.67 -24.86
N PRO A 40 8.51 7.07 -26.15
CA PRO A 40 7.32 7.03 -26.98
C PRO A 40 6.91 5.57 -27.34
N PRO A 41 5.60 5.30 -27.54
CA PRO A 41 5.14 3.97 -27.94
C PRO A 41 5.80 3.55 -29.25
N SER A 42 6.28 2.31 -29.31
CA SER A 42 6.96 1.79 -30.49
C SER A 42 6.67 0.30 -30.67
N ALA A 43 6.67 -0.15 -31.93
CA ALA A 43 6.52 -1.57 -32.24
C ALA A 43 7.81 -2.35 -31.94
N GLY A 44 7.66 -3.65 -31.69
CA GLY A 44 8.80 -4.57 -31.50
C GLY A 44 9.40 -4.59 -30.10
N TRP A 45 8.74 -3.98 -29.11
CA TRP A 45 9.12 -4.19 -27.70
C TRP A 45 8.72 -5.59 -27.24
N ARG A 46 9.61 -6.22 -26.49
CA ARG A 46 9.33 -7.39 -25.67
C ARG A 46 9.42 -7.00 -24.20
N PHE A 47 8.41 -7.31 -23.42
CA PHE A 47 8.28 -6.91 -22.03
C PHE A 47 8.72 -8.04 -21.10
N PHE A 48 9.51 -7.68 -20.10
CA PHE A 48 10.07 -8.58 -19.11
C PHE A 48 9.55 -8.18 -17.73
N TRP A 49 9.04 -9.16 -16.99
CA TRP A 49 8.32 -8.96 -15.75
C TRP A 49 9.06 -9.60 -14.60
N TYR A 50 9.21 -8.85 -13.51
CA TYR A 50 10.00 -9.26 -12.36
C TYR A 50 9.19 -9.15 -11.08
N LYS A 51 9.37 -10.12 -10.19
CA LYS A 51 8.87 -10.09 -8.81
C LYS A 51 9.96 -9.58 -7.88
N ALA A 52 9.60 -8.66 -7.00
CA ALA A 52 10.47 -8.16 -5.94
C ALA A 52 10.69 -9.24 -4.87
N VAL A 53 11.94 -9.38 -4.44
CA VAL A 53 12.35 -10.23 -3.34
C VAL A 53 13.08 -9.33 -2.34
N PRO A 54 12.63 -9.26 -1.08
CA PRO A 54 13.26 -8.44 -0.06
C PRO A 54 14.75 -8.75 0.06
N ASP A 55 15.56 -7.70 0.07
CA ASP A 55 16.99 -7.76 0.35
C ASP A 55 17.24 -7.17 1.73
N MET A 56 17.49 -8.07 2.69
CA MET A 56 17.75 -7.69 4.08
C MET A 56 19.18 -7.13 4.26
N SER A 57 20.08 -7.36 3.31
CA SER A 57 21.50 -6.95 3.39
C SER A 57 21.75 -5.50 2.97
N SER A 58 20.90 -4.93 2.10
CA SER A 58 21.07 -3.58 1.58
C SER A 58 20.15 -2.56 2.24
N THR A 59 20.71 -1.41 2.60
CA THR A 59 19.95 -0.25 3.13
C THR A 59 19.45 0.69 2.01
N TYR A 60 20.01 0.59 0.80
CA TYR A 60 19.67 1.45 -0.33
C TYR A 60 18.78 0.75 -1.36
N ASN A 61 19.06 -0.53 -1.64
CA ASN A 61 18.28 -1.34 -2.57
C ASN A 61 17.50 -2.37 -1.78
N TYR A 62 16.29 -2.02 -1.33
CA TYR A 62 15.46 -2.91 -0.51
C TYR A 62 15.04 -4.21 -1.20
N TYR A 63 15.18 -4.30 -2.53
CA TYR A 63 14.69 -5.42 -3.32
C TYR A 63 15.69 -5.88 -4.36
N THR A 64 15.82 -7.20 -4.47
CA THR A 64 16.28 -7.87 -5.69
C THR A 64 15.07 -8.25 -6.54
N PHE A 65 15.31 -8.57 -7.82
CA PHE A 65 14.24 -8.80 -8.77
C PHE A 65 14.44 -10.14 -9.49
N LYS A 66 13.49 -11.06 -9.31
CA LYS A 66 13.48 -12.37 -9.99
C LYS A 66 12.51 -12.35 -11.16
N LEU A 67 12.96 -12.81 -12.32
CA LEU A 67 12.12 -12.90 -13.52
C LEU A 67 10.94 -13.84 -13.26
N LEU A 68 9.74 -13.44 -13.67
CA LEU A 68 8.56 -14.32 -13.60
C LEU A 68 8.70 -15.50 -14.56
N ALA A 69 8.22 -16.68 -14.13
CA ALA A 69 8.30 -17.92 -14.91
C ALA A 69 7.65 -17.74 -16.30
N GLY A 70 8.33 -18.21 -17.35
CA GLY A 70 7.89 -18.07 -18.75
C GLY A 70 8.37 -16.81 -19.48
N GLY A 71 9.06 -15.89 -18.80
CA GLY A 71 9.46 -14.59 -19.36
C GLY A 71 10.87 -14.48 -19.96
N THR A 72 11.58 -15.57 -20.27
CA THR A 72 12.99 -15.52 -20.71
C THR A 72 13.19 -14.78 -22.03
N THR A 73 12.22 -14.85 -22.93
CA THR A 73 12.22 -14.13 -24.21
C THR A 73 11.41 -12.83 -24.16
N GLY A 74 10.74 -12.53 -23.04
CA GLY A 74 9.79 -11.43 -22.91
C GLY A 74 8.47 -11.67 -23.70
N THR A 75 7.43 -10.94 -23.31
CA THR A 75 6.09 -10.97 -23.92
C THR A 75 5.94 -9.86 -24.95
N GLU A 76 5.23 -10.11 -26.04
CA GLU A 76 4.86 -9.03 -26.99
C GLU A 76 3.75 -8.15 -26.42
N GLN A 77 2.86 -8.77 -25.62
CA GLN A 77 1.87 -8.02 -24.87
C GLN A 77 2.55 -7.21 -23.77
N ASP A 78 2.14 -5.95 -23.71
CA ASP A 78 2.50 -4.96 -22.69
C ASP A 78 1.78 -5.18 -21.34
N SER A 79 1.03 -6.28 -21.21
CA SER A 79 0.32 -6.67 -20.01
C SER A 79 0.58 -8.12 -19.60
N TYR A 80 0.49 -8.38 -18.30
CA TYR A 80 0.71 -9.68 -17.68
C TYR A 80 -0.31 -9.92 -16.56
N ILE A 81 -1.06 -11.02 -16.64
CA ILE A 81 -2.09 -11.36 -15.66
C ILE A 81 -1.50 -12.30 -14.60
N LEU A 82 -1.60 -11.88 -13.34
CA LEU A 82 -1.27 -12.64 -12.15
C LEU A 82 -2.54 -13.31 -11.63
N HIS A 83 -2.48 -14.62 -11.44
CA HIS A 83 -3.58 -15.40 -10.85
C HIS A 83 -3.25 -15.83 -9.43
N GLY A 84 -4.26 -15.85 -8.55
CA GLY A 84 -4.15 -16.46 -7.22
C GLY A 84 -3.18 -15.74 -6.28
N GLN A 85 -3.01 -14.43 -6.45
CA GLN A 85 -2.17 -13.64 -5.55
C GLN A 85 -2.88 -13.47 -4.21
N THR A 86 -2.35 -14.06 -3.14
CA THR A 86 -2.97 -14.04 -1.81
C THR A 86 -2.27 -13.11 -0.82
N HIS A 87 -1.07 -12.63 -1.16
CA HIS A 87 -0.23 -11.83 -0.26
C HIS A 87 0.23 -10.54 -0.95
N THR A 88 0.79 -9.61 -0.18
CA THR A 88 1.46 -8.46 -0.76
C THR A 88 2.63 -8.90 -1.64
N ALA A 89 2.80 -8.27 -2.80
CA ALA A 89 3.98 -8.50 -3.64
C ALA A 89 4.35 -7.26 -4.45
N GLY A 90 5.66 -7.03 -4.60
CA GLY A 90 6.21 -6.00 -5.47
C GLY A 90 6.57 -6.54 -6.85
N TYR A 91 6.46 -5.68 -7.86
CA TYR A 91 6.75 -6.00 -9.25
C TYR A 91 7.53 -4.86 -9.93
N LYS A 92 8.36 -5.23 -10.92
CA LYS A 92 9.02 -4.31 -11.86
C LYS A 92 8.88 -4.84 -13.28
N CYS A 93 8.93 -3.95 -14.25
CA CYS A 93 9.05 -4.31 -15.65
C CYS A 93 10.24 -3.63 -16.32
N ARG A 94 10.68 -4.20 -17.44
CA ARG A 94 11.51 -3.51 -18.43
C ARG A 94 11.13 -4.00 -19.83
N ALA A 95 11.46 -3.24 -20.86
CA ALA A 95 11.31 -3.68 -22.24
C ALA A 95 12.68 -3.92 -22.90
N GLY A 96 12.68 -4.71 -23.98
CA GLY A 96 13.86 -4.92 -24.82
C GLY A 96 13.49 -5.14 -26.27
N ARG A 97 14.38 -4.80 -27.20
CA ARG A 97 14.20 -5.00 -28.65
C ARG A 97 15.53 -5.19 -29.39
N GLY A 98 15.47 -5.76 -30.58
CA GLY A 98 16.62 -6.01 -31.45
C GLY A 98 17.34 -7.34 -31.17
N ASP A 99 18.35 -7.64 -31.99
CA ASP A 99 19.21 -8.81 -31.87
C ASP A 99 20.68 -8.40 -32.11
N PRO A 100 21.53 -8.29 -31.06
CA PRO A 100 21.26 -8.63 -29.66
C PRO A 100 20.28 -7.65 -28.99
N VAL A 101 19.59 -8.13 -27.95
CA VAL A 101 18.52 -7.35 -27.28
C VAL A 101 19.10 -6.12 -26.56
N SER A 102 18.65 -4.94 -26.98
CA SER A 102 18.86 -3.68 -26.28
C SER A 102 17.73 -3.42 -25.30
N TYR A 103 18.05 -3.21 -24.03
CA TYR A 103 17.08 -3.07 -22.94
C TYR A 103 16.84 -1.61 -22.53
N THR A 104 15.62 -1.33 -22.10
CA THR A 104 15.27 -0.09 -21.38
C THR A 104 15.83 -0.12 -19.97
N GLN A 105 15.70 1.00 -19.25
CA GLN A 105 15.84 0.98 -17.80
C GLN A 105 14.72 0.12 -17.17
N TYR A 106 14.86 -0.19 -15.89
CA TYR A 106 13.78 -0.78 -15.11
C TYR A 106 12.75 0.29 -14.73
N SER A 107 11.48 -0.11 -14.67
CA SER A 107 10.43 0.70 -14.08
C SER A 107 10.68 0.94 -12.59
N GLY A 108 9.99 1.94 -12.03
CA GLY A 108 9.73 1.98 -10.59
C GLY A 108 9.04 0.69 -10.12
N VAL A 109 9.24 0.32 -8.86
CA VAL A 109 8.53 -0.81 -8.26
C VAL A 109 7.06 -0.43 -8.03
N LYS A 110 6.14 -1.35 -8.32
CA LYS A 110 4.73 -1.24 -7.95
C LYS A 110 4.31 -2.44 -7.13
N PHE A 111 3.46 -2.21 -6.15
CA PHE A 111 3.00 -3.24 -5.24
C PHE A 111 1.52 -3.54 -5.47
N VAL A 112 1.22 -4.83 -5.33
CA VAL A 112 -0.13 -5.36 -5.19
C VAL A 112 -0.30 -5.67 -3.70
N TRP A 113 -1.30 -5.08 -3.07
CA TRP A 113 -1.54 -5.16 -1.64
C TRP A 113 -2.58 -6.23 -1.31
N SER A 114 -2.37 -6.91 -0.19
CA SER A 114 -3.38 -7.79 0.42
C SER A 114 -3.63 -7.34 1.86
N GLY A 115 -4.90 -7.11 2.20
CA GLY A 115 -5.29 -6.80 3.58
C GLY A 115 -5.51 -8.06 4.45
N GLY A 116 -5.48 -9.24 3.84
CA GLY A 116 -5.75 -10.51 4.52
C GLY A 116 -4.56 -10.98 5.36
N VAL A 117 -4.82 -11.37 6.61
CA VAL A 117 -3.79 -11.88 7.53
C VAL A 117 -3.37 -13.30 7.13
N ASN A 118 -2.06 -13.54 7.07
CA ASN A 118 -1.50 -14.89 6.90
C ASN A 118 -0.68 -15.26 8.15
N PRO A 119 -0.86 -16.47 8.72
CA PRO A 119 -0.01 -16.97 9.81
C PRO A 119 1.51 -16.87 9.58
N ALA A 120 1.96 -16.95 8.34
CA ALA A 120 3.38 -16.89 8.02
C ALA A 120 3.97 -15.49 8.21
N ALA A 121 3.19 -14.44 7.93
CA ALA A 121 3.59 -13.04 8.01
C ALA A 121 2.37 -12.13 8.20
N SER A 122 2.34 -11.39 9.31
CA SER A 122 1.28 -10.43 9.60
C SER A 122 1.81 -9.11 10.16
N LEU A 123 1.18 -8.02 9.75
CA LEU A 123 1.35 -6.69 10.30
C LEU A 123 0.13 -6.36 11.17
N THR A 124 0.42 -6.01 12.43
CA THR A 124 -0.55 -5.51 13.40
C THR A 124 -0.25 -4.03 13.70
N VAL A 125 -1.27 -3.18 13.61
CA VAL A 125 -1.17 -1.75 13.92
C VAL A 125 -1.64 -1.52 15.35
N SER A 126 -0.85 -0.81 16.15
CA SER A 126 -1.20 -0.38 17.51
C SER A 126 -1.06 1.15 17.63
N PRO A 127 -2.09 1.85 18.10
CA PRO A 127 -3.42 1.33 18.45
C PRO A 127 -4.19 0.73 17.26
N HIS A 128 -5.10 -0.23 17.52
CA HIS A 128 -5.81 -1.01 16.49
C HIS A 128 -6.85 -0.21 15.68
N ARG A 129 -6.40 0.73 14.86
CA ARG A 129 -7.19 1.53 13.91
C ARG A 129 -6.33 1.92 12.70
N LEU A 130 -6.96 2.42 11.63
CA LEU A 130 -6.25 2.88 10.42
C LEU A 130 -6.10 4.39 10.32
N GLN A 131 -6.91 5.15 11.07
CA GLN A 131 -6.79 6.60 11.16
C GLN A 131 -6.15 6.97 12.50
N HIS A 132 -5.17 7.87 12.48
CA HIS A 132 -4.47 8.34 13.68
C HIS A 132 -4.33 9.85 13.65
N PHE A 133 -4.21 10.46 14.83
CA PHE A 133 -3.88 11.89 14.90
C PHE A 133 -2.40 12.11 14.68
N SER A 134 -2.03 13.27 14.12
CA SER A 134 -0.62 13.64 13.89
C SER A 134 0.23 13.79 15.16
N THR A 135 -0.40 13.81 16.34
CA THR A 135 0.27 13.89 17.66
C THR A 135 0.38 12.55 18.36
N GLU A 136 -0.26 11.50 17.84
CA GLU A 136 -0.23 10.17 18.43
C GLU A 136 1.02 9.39 17.99
N SER A 137 1.53 8.55 18.88
CA SER A 137 2.52 7.54 18.50
C SER A 137 1.84 6.35 17.82
N LEU A 138 2.61 5.68 16.96
CA LEU A 138 2.21 4.50 16.21
C LEU A 138 3.23 3.39 16.45
N SER A 139 2.73 2.19 16.72
CA SER A 139 3.51 0.97 16.82
C SER A 139 3.05 -0.03 15.76
N LEU A 140 3.96 -0.46 14.90
CA LEU A 140 3.72 -1.43 13.83
C LEU A 140 4.46 -2.70 14.20
N ILE A 141 3.71 -3.80 14.37
CA ILE A 141 4.23 -5.03 14.95
C ILE A 141 4.18 -6.12 13.87
N CYS A 142 5.32 -6.72 13.59
CA CYS A 142 5.44 -7.86 12.69
C CYS A 142 5.37 -9.17 13.47
N GLU A 143 4.56 -10.10 13.00
CA GLU A 143 4.39 -11.43 13.57
C GLU A 143 4.49 -12.48 12.45
N GLY A 144 4.97 -13.68 12.78
CA GLY A 144 5.10 -14.78 11.83
C GLY A 144 6.36 -15.62 12.06
N ASN A 145 6.77 -16.35 11.02
CA ASN A 145 7.82 -17.38 11.13
C ASN A 145 9.26 -16.85 10.98
N SER A 146 9.45 -15.53 10.93
CA SER A 146 10.78 -14.92 10.81
C SER A 146 11.23 -14.32 12.13
N THR A 147 12.54 -14.38 12.39
CA THR A 147 13.19 -13.67 13.50
C THR A 147 13.67 -12.27 13.10
N GLU A 148 13.85 -12.05 11.79
CA GLU A 148 14.28 -10.77 11.24
C GLU A 148 13.15 -10.15 10.43
N TRP A 149 12.79 -8.92 10.80
CA TRP A 149 11.69 -8.18 10.21
C TRP A 149 12.14 -6.77 9.88
N ARG A 150 11.61 -6.26 8.77
CA ARG A 150 11.68 -4.85 8.40
C ARG A 150 10.27 -4.34 8.20
N VAL A 151 9.94 -3.24 8.87
CA VAL A 151 8.70 -2.51 8.60
C VAL A 151 8.98 -1.50 7.49
N MET A 152 8.17 -1.54 6.45
CA MET A 152 8.26 -0.69 5.28
C MET A 152 7.03 0.19 5.16
N LYS A 153 7.19 1.31 4.46
CA LYS A 153 6.07 2.12 4.01
C LYS A 153 6.27 2.59 2.58
N VAL A 154 5.16 2.86 1.90
CA VAL A 154 5.08 3.74 0.76
C VAL A 154 4.20 4.93 1.13
N ASP A 155 4.73 6.14 1.00
CA ASP A 155 3.97 7.36 1.27
C ASP A 155 3.08 7.78 0.08
N GLU A 156 2.34 8.87 0.25
CA GLU A 156 1.44 9.42 -0.78
C GLU A 156 2.18 9.85 -2.06
N ASP A 157 3.46 10.21 -1.95
CA ASP A 157 4.33 10.56 -3.08
C ASP A 157 4.90 9.31 -3.79
N GLY A 158 4.62 8.11 -3.26
CA GLY A 158 5.08 6.84 -3.82
C GLY A 158 6.50 6.46 -3.40
N TYR A 159 7.09 7.12 -2.41
CA TYR A 159 8.43 6.84 -1.93
C TYR A 159 8.43 5.67 -0.94
N VAL A 160 9.26 4.66 -1.22
CA VAL A 160 9.41 3.47 -0.39
C VAL A 160 10.52 3.66 0.62
N SER A 161 10.26 3.41 1.91
CA SER A 161 11.27 3.57 2.96
C SER A 161 11.09 2.61 4.13
N SER A 162 12.22 2.20 4.72
CA SER A 162 12.27 1.41 5.94
C SER A 162 12.02 2.24 7.20
N CYS A 163 11.38 1.63 8.20
CA CYS A 163 11.18 2.21 9.53
C CYS A 163 12.46 2.74 10.16
N SER A 164 13.62 2.13 9.87
CA SER A 164 14.92 2.62 10.35
C SER A 164 15.22 4.08 10.00
N TYR A 165 14.52 4.68 9.02
CA TYR A 165 14.65 6.09 8.64
C TYR A 165 13.63 7.03 9.26
N TRP A 166 12.46 6.55 9.67
CA TRP A 166 11.33 7.38 10.12
C TRP A 166 10.76 6.97 11.48
N GLY A 167 11.34 5.96 12.11
CA GLY A 167 10.97 5.42 13.41
C GLY A 167 12.13 4.63 14.02
N GLU A 168 11.82 3.84 15.03
CA GLU A 168 12.75 3.01 15.78
C GLU A 168 12.31 1.56 15.74
N MET A 169 13.17 0.68 15.24
CA MET A 169 12.96 -0.76 15.24
C MET A 169 13.46 -1.37 16.56
N THR A 170 12.61 -2.12 17.25
CA THR A 170 12.95 -2.94 18.42
C THR A 170 12.43 -4.36 18.18
N GLY A 171 13.33 -5.28 17.82
CA GLY A 171 12.95 -6.62 17.38
C GLY A 171 12.03 -6.57 16.17
N SER A 172 10.81 -7.12 16.29
CA SER A 172 9.80 -7.12 15.23
C SER A 172 8.84 -5.91 15.27
N THR A 173 9.09 -4.93 16.15
CA THR A 173 8.22 -3.77 16.33
C THR A 173 8.90 -2.49 15.84
N CYS A 174 8.17 -1.69 15.06
CA CYS A 174 8.55 -0.34 14.66
C CYS A 174 7.71 0.68 15.43
N ASN A 175 8.36 1.55 16.20
CA ASN A 175 7.71 2.66 16.90
C ASN A 175 8.03 3.99 16.23
N THR A 176 7.04 4.85 16.06
CA THR A 176 7.26 6.21 15.54
C THR A 176 6.29 7.21 16.15
N THR A 177 6.74 8.44 16.32
CA THR A 177 5.92 9.62 16.64
C THR A 177 5.72 10.53 15.43
N ARG A 178 6.28 10.14 14.28
CA ARG A 178 6.31 10.91 13.02
C ARG A 178 5.72 10.10 11.88
N ALA A 179 4.66 9.34 12.16
CA ALA A 179 3.94 8.60 11.14
C ALA A 179 3.40 9.57 10.07
N SER A 180 3.34 9.08 8.82
CA SER A 180 2.79 9.79 7.67
C SER A 180 1.66 8.96 7.06
N SER A 181 0.77 9.58 6.29
CA SER A 181 -0.20 8.79 5.53
C SER A 181 0.52 7.92 4.49
N GLY A 182 0.02 6.71 4.27
CA GLY A 182 0.64 5.75 3.35
C GLY A 182 0.26 4.31 3.62
N VAL A 183 0.81 3.40 2.82
CA VAL A 183 0.61 1.96 2.98
C VAL A 183 1.82 1.36 3.68
N TYR A 184 1.58 0.60 4.74
CA TYR A 184 2.58 -0.02 5.60
C TYR A 184 2.50 -1.54 5.50
N TRP A 185 3.66 -2.21 5.53
CA TRP A 185 3.76 -3.68 5.56
C TRP A 185 5.03 -4.12 6.29
N CYS A 186 5.08 -5.39 6.66
CA CYS A 186 6.27 -6.07 7.12
C CYS A 186 6.85 -6.92 5.99
N GLU A 187 8.17 -6.99 5.91
CA GLU A 187 8.88 -7.92 5.05
C GLU A 187 10.01 -8.63 5.79
N SER A 188 10.29 -9.86 5.35
CA SER A 188 11.48 -10.63 5.71
C SER A 188 12.10 -11.19 4.43
N GLU A 189 13.23 -11.89 4.52
CA GLU A 189 13.98 -12.39 3.36
C GLU A 189 13.12 -13.17 2.33
N THR A 190 12.06 -13.85 2.78
CA THR A 190 11.27 -14.74 1.94
C THR A 190 9.84 -14.26 1.67
N GLN A 191 9.34 -13.25 2.39
CA GLN A 191 7.90 -12.99 2.43
C GLN A 191 7.55 -11.54 2.77
N PHE A 192 6.34 -11.14 2.35
CA PHE A 192 5.68 -9.90 2.71
C PHE A 192 4.42 -10.23 3.54
N SER A 193 4.10 -9.40 4.52
CA SER A 193 2.86 -9.52 5.30
C SER A 193 1.65 -8.95 4.55
N ASN A 194 0.49 -8.93 5.22
CA ASN A 194 -0.59 -8.02 4.86
C ASN A 194 -0.12 -6.56 4.92
N ALA A 195 -0.85 -5.71 4.20
CA ALA A 195 -0.63 -4.28 4.16
C ALA A 195 -1.77 -3.51 4.83
N ALA A 196 -1.44 -2.38 5.45
CA ALA A 196 -2.40 -1.48 6.08
C ALA A 196 -2.27 -0.08 5.47
N ASN A 197 -3.38 0.48 4.99
CA ASN A 197 -3.42 1.86 4.52
C ASN A 197 -3.75 2.78 5.71
N ILE A 198 -2.74 3.49 6.21
CA ILE A 198 -2.85 4.35 7.39
C ILE A 198 -3.00 5.80 6.94
N THR A 199 -3.92 6.53 7.57
CA THR A 199 -4.14 7.95 7.30
C THR A 199 -3.90 8.78 8.56
N ILE A 200 -3.07 9.82 8.43
CA ILE A 200 -2.73 10.72 9.53
C ILE A 200 -3.56 12.01 9.42
N HIS A 201 -4.38 12.26 10.44
CA HIS A 201 -5.30 13.38 10.48
C HIS A 201 -4.77 14.51 11.37
N ARG A 202 -4.86 15.74 10.83
CA ARG A 202 -4.58 16.98 11.57
C ARG A 202 -5.83 17.64 12.17
N GLY A 203 -7.02 17.12 11.87
CA GLY A 203 -8.27 17.57 12.47
C GLY A 203 -8.52 16.99 13.86
N ASP A 204 -9.63 17.36 14.48
CA ASP A 204 -9.95 16.95 15.86
C ASP A 204 -10.69 15.62 15.95
N VAL A 205 -11.18 15.09 14.83
CA VAL A 205 -12.01 13.89 14.78
C VAL A 205 -11.44 12.89 13.79
N ILE A 206 -11.41 11.62 14.18
CA ILE A 206 -11.07 10.48 13.32
C ILE A 206 -12.14 9.40 13.41
N LEU A 207 -12.24 8.62 12.34
CA LEU A 207 -13.01 7.38 12.34
C LEU A 207 -12.19 6.27 13.01
N VAL A 208 -12.82 5.53 13.91
CA VAL A 208 -12.28 4.28 14.43
C VAL A 208 -12.90 3.15 13.61
N SER A 209 -12.10 2.59 12.70
CA SER A 209 -12.47 1.42 11.90
C SER A 209 -11.56 0.24 12.23
N PRO A 210 -12.02 -1.01 12.01
CA PRO A 210 -11.14 -2.16 12.08
C PRO A 210 -9.93 -2.01 11.14
N VAL A 211 -8.80 -2.55 11.57
CA VAL A 211 -7.57 -2.61 10.76
C VAL A 211 -7.68 -3.63 9.63
N ARG A 212 -8.55 -4.64 9.80
CA ARG A 212 -8.70 -5.77 8.90
C ARG A 212 -9.97 -5.65 8.06
N PRO A 213 -9.97 -6.14 6.80
CA PRO A 213 -11.20 -6.32 6.04
C PRO A 213 -12.22 -7.15 6.82
N VAL A 214 -13.49 -6.81 6.67
CA VAL A 214 -14.59 -7.51 7.35
C VAL A 214 -15.24 -8.47 6.35
N THR A 215 -15.42 -9.72 6.77
CA THR A 215 -16.08 -10.76 5.96
C THR A 215 -17.57 -10.48 5.81
N GLU A 216 -18.14 -10.77 4.64
CA GLU A 216 -19.59 -10.65 4.43
C GLU A 216 -20.38 -11.47 5.48
N GLY A 217 -21.54 -10.95 5.86
CA GLY A 217 -22.40 -11.52 6.90
C GLY A 217 -21.93 -11.28 8.34
N HIS A 218 -20.69 -10.83 8.57
CA HIS A 218 -20.23 -10.45 9.91
C HIS A 218 -20.62 -9.01 10.26
N SER A 219 -20.74 -8.73 11.56
CA SER A 219 -21.01 -7.38 12.04
C SER A 219 -19.73 -6.56 12.19
N VAL A 220 -19.81 -5.26 11.94
CA VAL A 220 -18.75 -4.30 12.23
C VAL A 220 -19.33 -3.06 12.90
N THR A 221 -18.59 -2.54 13.89
CA THR A 221 -18.90 -1.26 14.52
C THR A 221 -17.83 -0.24 14.13
N LEU A 222 -18.25 0.87 13.55
CA LEU A 222 -17.40 2.03 13.32
C LEU A 222 -17.62 3.04 14.45
N GLY A 223 -16.55 3.50 15.07
CA GLY A 223 -16.58 4.51 16.12
C GLY A 223 -16.13 5.88 15.59
N CYS A 224 -16.41 6.91 16.38
CA CYS A 224 -15.89 8.25 16.14
C CYS A 224 -15.09 8.71 17.36
N LYS A 225 -13.82 9.08 17.17
CA LYS A 225 -12.94 9.50 18.26
C LYS A 225 -12.57 10.97 18.12
N LEU A 226 -12.69 11.71 19.22
CA LEU A 226 -12.16 13.07 19.35
C LEU A 226 -10.73 13.03 19.88
N ARG A 227 -9.87 13.93 19.40
CA ARG A 227 -8.47 14.06 19.81
C ARG A 227 -8.29 14.24 21.31
N THR A 228 -9.15 15.04 21.93
CA THR A 228 -9.03 15.42 23.35
C THR A 228 -9.68 14.42 24.31
N GLU A 229 -10.04 13.22 23.84
CA GLU A 229 -10.72 12.16 24.60
C GLU A 229 -12.05 12.55 25.26
N ASN A 230 -12.56 13.76 25.00
CA ASN A 230 -13.89 14.16 25.42
C ASN A 230 -14.96 13.44 24.58
N LEU A 231 -16.14 13.26 25.18
CA LEU A 231 -17.31 12.70 24.50
C LEU A 231 -17.73 13.58 23.32
N LEU A 232 -17.94 12.93 22.17
CA LEU A 232 -18.61 13.54 21.02
C LEU A 232 -20.12 13.44 21.21
N TYR A 233 -20.84 14.52 20.90
CA TYR A 233 -22.29 14.53 20.73
C TYR A 233 -22.65 14.97 19.31
N ASN A 234 -23.86 14.63 18.87
CA ASN A 234 -24.35 14.86 17.50
C ASN A 234 -23.34 14.35 16.46
N VAL A 235 -23.05 13.04 16.52
CA VAL A 235 -22.13 12.38 15.61
C VAL A 235 -22.86 11.97 14.34
N ASP A 236 -22.37 12.46 13.21
CA ASP A 236 -22.82 12.10 11.87
C ASP A 236 -21.79 11.18 11.22
N PHE A 237 -22.24 10.11 10.56
CA PHE A 237 -21.39 9.26 9.73
C PHE A 237 -21.69 9.51 8.26
N TYR A 238 -20.65 9.43 7.43
CA TYR A 238 -20.75 9.57 6.00
C TYR A 238 -20.03 8.42 5.31
N LYS A 239 -20.59 7.94 4.21
CA LYS A 239 -19.97 6.98 3.30
C LYS A 239 -19.91 7.58 1.91
N ASN A 240 -18.74 7.60 1.29
CA ASN A 240 -18.52 8.22 -0.02
C ASN A 240 -19.11 9.64 -0.08
N ASN A 241 -18.92 10.41 0.99
CA ASN A 241 -19.47 11.76 1.21
C ASN A 241 -20.99 11.87 1.37
N THR A 242 -21.74 10.76 1.39
CA THR A 242 -23.19 10.76 1.63
C THR A 242 -23.49 10.50 3.11
N LEU A 243 -24.39 11.29 3.71
CA LEU A 243 -24.79 11.16 5.11
C LEU A 243 -25.52 9.83 5.34
N ILE A 244 -25.14 9.11 6.40
CA ILE A 244 -25.83 7.91 6.86
C ILE A 244 -26.83 8.31 7.95
N PRO A 245 -28.13 8.04 7.79
CA PRO A 245 -29.15 8.45 8.75
C PRO A 245 -29.09 7.62 10.05
N ASN A 246 -29.40 8.27 11.17
CA ASN A 246 -29.66 7.66 12.50
C ASN A 246 -28.58 6.70 13.06
N PRO A 247 -27.31 7.13 13.21
CA PRO A 247 -26.32 6.34 13.94
C PRO A 247 -26.65 6.26 15.44
N ALA A 248 -26.41 5.11 16.07
CA ALA A 248 -26.68 4.90 17.49
C ALA A 248 -25.55 5.48 18.35
N ARG A 249 -25.84 6.46 19.22
CA ARG A 249 -24.94 6.94 20.32
C ARG A 249 -23.45 7.08 19.95
N GLY A 250 -23.12 7.63 18.78
CA GLY A 250 -21.73 7.88 18.38
C GLY A 250 -20.99 6.69 17.72
N GLU A 251 -21.69 5.57 17.54
CA GLU A 251 -21.21 4.40 16.81
C GLU A 251 -22.15 4.08 15.64
N LEU A 252 -21.58 3.50 14.59
CA LEU A 252 -22.30 2.98 13.45
C LEU A 252 -22.12 1.46 13.41
N LEU A 253 -23.18 0.73 13.76
CA LEU A 253 -23.22 -0.73 13.67
C LEU A 253 -23.79 -1.16 12.32
N ILE A 254 -22.99 -1.90 11.56
CA ILE A 254 -23.44 -2.66 10.40
C ILE A 254 -23.56 -4.11 10.88
N SER A 255 -24.78 -4.61 11.00
CA SER A 255 -25.05 -5.93 11.61
C SER A 255 -24.64 -7.11 10.73
N ALA A 256 -24.75 -6.95 9.41
CA ALA A 256 -24.33 -7.94 8.42
C ALA A 256 -23.73 -7.22 7.22
N VAL A 257 -22.39 -7.27 7.10
CA VAL A 257 -21.66 -6.62 6.00
C VAL A 257 -21.98 -7.27 4.66
N THR A 258 -22.17 -6.44 3.64
CA THR A 258 -22.36 -6.81 2.24
C THR A 258 -21.33 -6.11 1.36
N LYS A 259 -21.13 -6.57 0.13
CA LYS A 259 -20.32 -5.85 -0.86
C LYS A 259 -20.72 -4.38 -1.05
N SER A 260 -22.00 -4.06 -0.89
CA SER A 260 -22.46 -2.68 -1.00
C SER A 260 -21.92 -1.79 0.10
N ASP A 261 -21.52 -2.35 1.25
CA ASP A 261 -20.94 -1.65 2.42
C ASP A 261 -19.50 -1.19 2.20
N GLU A 262 -18.84 -1.64 1.14
CA GLU A 262 -17.52 -1.16 0.76
C GLU A 262 -17.55 0.35 0.42
N GLY A 263 -16.56 1.09 0.90
CA GLY A 263 -16.43 2.51 0.62
C GLY A 263 -15.59 3.30 1.63
N PHE A 264 -15.52 4.61 1.41
CA PHE A 264 -14.77 5.52 2.26
C PHE A 264 -15.68 6.12 3.34
N TYR A 265 -15.42 5.75 4.59
CA TYR A 265 -16.17 6.24 5.75
C TYR A 265 -15.47 7.41 6.43
N LYS A 266 -16.25 8.38 6.90
CA LYS A 266 -15.80 9.47 7.77
C LYS A 266 -16.88 9.81 8.79
N CYS A 267 -16.49 10.37 9.93
CA CYS A 267 -17.44 10.85 10.92
C CYS A 267 -17.17 12.33 11.25
N ARG A 268 -18.22 13.00 11.71
CA ARG A 268 -18.16 14.37 12.24
C ARG A 268 -18.92 14.38 13.56
N GLY A 269 -18.42 15.09 14.56
CA GLY A 269 -19.15 15.29 15.81
C GLY A 269 -18.79 16.63 16.43
N ARG A 270 -19.57 17.05 17.43
CA ARG A 270 -19.27 18.23 18.24
C ARG A 270 -18.74 17.79 19.60
N LYS A 271 -17.82 18.57 20.17
CA LYS A 271 -17.27 18.32 21.51
C LYS A 271 -18.33 18.65 22.56
N SER A 272 -18.71 17.68 23.40
CA SER A 272 -19.71 17.92 24.46
C SER A 272 -19.37 19.17 25.26
N PRO A 273 -20.32 20.09 25.51
CA PRO A 273 -20.10 21.11 26.52
C PRO A 273 -19.84 20.36 27.85
N GLN A 274 -18.72 20.66 28.50
CA GLN A 274 -18.45 20.16 29.84
C GLN A 274 -19.49 20.78 30.79
N GLY A 275 -20.22 19.96 31.55
CA GLY A 275 -21.05 20.42 32.67
C GLY A 275 -22.44 19.79 32.76
N LEU A 276 -22.52 18.60 33.37
CA LEU A 276 -23.59 18.21 34.29
C LEU A 276 -23.02 17.10 35.16
N GLU A 277 -22.15 17.50 36.10
CA GLU A 277 -22.07 16.78 37.36
C GLU A 277 -23.47 16.81 37.96
N THR A 278 -24.09 15.64 38.05
CA THR A 278 -25.35 15.46 38.75
C THR A 278 -25.07 15.70 40.24
N SER A 279 -25.61 16.80 40.76
CA SER A 279 -25.82 17.02 42.19
C SER A 279 -26.68 15.91 42.81
#